data_AF-A0A670JXM3-F1
#
_entry.id   AF-A0A670JXM3-F1
#
_cell.length_a   1.000
_cell.length_b   1.000
_cell.length_c   1.000
_cell.angle_alpha   90.00
_cell.angle_beta   90.00
_cell.angle_gamma   90.00
#
_symmetry.space_group_name_H-M   'P 1'
#
loop_
_entity.id
_entity.type
_entity.pdbx_description
1 polymer ?
#
loop_
_entity_poly.entity_id
_entity_poly.type
_entity_poly.pdbx_seq_one_letter_code
_entity_poly.pdbx_strand_id
1 'polypeptide(L)' 'MRPQWFDLDQVPFKNMWPDDIYWFPLLLQKKKFLGYFKFQGQDTILEYTLKEVEKI' A
#
# COMPACT_ATOMS: atom_id res chain seq x y z
N MET A 1 -7.34 3.17 20.33
CA MET A 1 -7.84 2.71 19.01
C MET A 1 -8.64 1.44 19.21
N ARG A 2 -9.80 1.30 18.56
CA ARG A 2 -10.55 0.04 18.49
C ARG A 2 -10.40 -0.52 17.07
N PRO A 3 -10.25 -1.84 16.90
CA PRO A 3 -10.23 -2.42 15.56
C PRO A 3 -11.55 -2.14 14.85
N GLN A 4 -11.48 -1.83 13.55
CA GLN A 4 -12.63 -1.54 12.71
C GLN A 4 -12.48 -2.28 11.38
N TRP A 5 -13.58 -2.87 10.93
CA TRP A 5 -13.68 -3.48 9.61
C TRP A 5 -14.11 -2.43 8.59
N PHE A 6 -13.58 -2.54 7.38
CA PHE A 6 -13.92 -1.70 6.23
C PHE A 6 -14.27 -2.59 5.05
N ASP A 7 -15.27 -2.17 4.28
CA ASP A 7 -15.50 -2.78 2.97
C ASP A 7 -14.32 -2.47 2.04
N LEU A 8 -14.08 -3.35 1.07
CA LEU A 8 -12.90 -3.27 0.20
C LEU A 8 -12.87 -2.00 -0.66
N ASP A 9 -14.03 -1.42 -0.95
CA ASP A 9 -14.23 -0.15 -1.67
C ASP A 9 -14.21 1.08 -0.74
N GLN A 10 -14.24 0.88 0.58
CA GLN A 10 -14.28 1.93 1.61
C GLN A 10 -13.02 2.01 2.46
N VAL A 11 -11.91 1.41 1.99
CA VAL A 11 -10.63 1.45 2.71
C VAL A 11 -10.16 2.91 2.84
N PRO A 12 -9.90 3.41 4.06
CA PRO A 12 -9.64 4.83 4.31
C PRO A 12 -8.18 5.21 4.01
N PHE A 13 -7.74 5.08 2.75
CA PHE A 13 -6.36 5.32 2.33
C PHE A 13 -5.79 6.69 2.73
N LYS A 14 -6.63 7.71 2.85
CA LYS A 14 -6.21 9.06 3.30
C LYS A 14 -5.69 9.11 4.73
N ASN A 15 -6.09 8.15 5.55
CA ASN A 15 -5.68 8.03 6.95
C ASN A 15 -4.66 6.90 7.15
N MET A 16 -4.12 6.35 6.06
CA MET A 16 -3.13 5.27 6.04
C MET A 16 -1.79 5.82 5.55
N TRP A 17 -0.76 4.99 5.57
CA TRP A 17 0.50 5.38 4.98
C TRP A 17 0.34 5.62 3.47
N PRO A 18 1.04 6.59 2.89
CA PRO A 18 0.84 6.96 1.49
C PRO A 18 1.32 5.87 0.52
N ASP A 19 2.12 4.89 0.96
CA ASP A 19 2.52 3.74 0.14
C ASP A 19 1.39 2.71 -0.02
N ASP A 20 0.47 2.61 0.95
CA ASP A 20 -0.63 1.64 0.95
C ASP A 20 -1.51 1.77 -0.29
N ILE A 21 -1.68 2.99 -0.81
CA ILE A 21 -2.44 3.27 -2.04
C ILE A 21 -1.87 2.50 -3.24
N TYR A 22 -0.56 2.24 -3.28
CA TYR A 22 0.09 1.60 -4.41
C TYR A 22 0.03 0.07 -4.32
N TRP A 23 0.37 -0.51 -3.17
CA TRP A 23 0.51 -1.96 -3.04
C TRP A 23 -0.77 -2.66 -2.61
N PHE A 24 -1.67 -1.99 -1.88
CA PHE A 24 -2.90 -2.60 -1.37
C PHE A 24 -3.85 -3.07 -2.49
N PRO A 25 -4.03 -2.36 -3.62
CA PRO A 25 -4.81 -2.87 -4.74
C PRO A 25 -4.26 -4.17 -5.34
N LEU A 26 -2.93 -4.34 -5.39
CA LEU A 26 -2.30 -5.57 -5.86
C LEU A 26 -2.59 -6.73 -4.91
N LEU A 27 -2.60 -6.45 -3.60
CA LEU A 27 -2.98 -7.41 -2.57
C LEU A 27 -4.44 -7.86 -2.74
N LEU A 28 -5.37 -6.93 -2.99
CA LEU A 28 -6.78 -7.26 -3.24
C LEU A 28 -6.96 -8.13 -4.50
N GLN A 29 -6.09 -7.96 -5.50
CA GLN A 29 -6.03 -8.80 -6.70
C GLN A 29 -5.31 -10.15 -6.48
N LYS A 30 -4.87 -10.46 -5.25
CA LYS A 30 -4.09 -11.66 -4.92
C LYS A 30 -2.77 -11.79 -5.69
N LYS A 31 -2.18 -10.66 -6.08
CA LYS A 31 -0.88 -10.60 -6.77
C LYS A 31 0.24 -10.52 -5.76
N LYS A 32 1.39 -11.11 -6.09
CA LYS A 32 2.63 -10.92 -5.30
C LYS A 32 3.41 -9.77 -5.92
N PHE A 33 4.11 -9.02 -5.07
CA PHE A 33 4.86 -7.86 -5.51
C PHE A 33 6.06 -7.61 -4.60
N LEU A 34 7.09 -6.95 -5.15
CA LEU A 34 8.20 -6.39 -4.42
C LEU A 34 8.11 -4.86 -4.51
N GLY A 35 8.03 -4.22 -3.34
CA GLY A 35 7.93 -2.77 -3.20
C GLY A 35 9.17 -2.19 -2.51
N TYR A 36 9.62 -1.04 -2.98
CA TYR A 36 10.59 -0.17 -2.31
C TYR A 36 10.01 1.23 -2.31
N PHE A 37 9.98 1.87 -1.14
CA PHE A 37 9.48 3.23 -0.97
C PHE A 37 10.48 4.01 -0.12
N LYS A 38 10.97 5.13 -0.67
CA LYS A 38 11.86 6.07 0.00
C LYS A 38 11.06 7.26 0.46
N PHE A 39 11.08 7.51 1.76
CA PHE A 39 10.31 8.58 2.38
C PHE A 39 11.18 9.76 2.78
N GLN A 40 10.60 10.95 2.71
CA GLN A 40 11.05 12.15 3.42
C GLN A 40 10.03 12.46 4.51
N GLY A 41 10.37 12.15 5.76
CA GLY A 41 9.41 12.23 6.86
C GLY A 41 8.40 11.08 6.80
N GLN A 42 7.16 11.34 7.20
CA GLN A 42 6.09 10.34 7.27
C GLN A 42 5.09 10.42 6.10
N ASP A 43 5.00 11.59 5.46
CA ASP A 43 3.91 11.86 4.49
C ASP A 43 4.38 11.91 3.03
N THR A 44 5.67 12.10 2.79
CA THR A 44 6.20 12.35 1.44
C THR A 44 7.03 11.18 0.94
N ILE A 45 6.58 10.53 -0.14
CA ILE A 45 7.36 9.53 -0.87
C ILE A 45 8.22 10.26 -1.92
N LEU A 46 9.54 10.15 -1.79
CA LEU A 46 10.51 10.72 -2.73
C LEU A 46 10.71 9.85 -3.96
N GLU A 47 10.76 8.54 -3.74
CA GLU A 47 11.03 7.55 -4.79
C GLU A 47 10.33 6.26 -4.40
N TYR A 48 9.76 5.57 -5.39
CA TYR A 48 9.26 4.23 -5.16
C TYR A 48 9.46 3.34 -6.38
N THR A 49 9.59 2.04 -6.13
CA THR A 49 9.48 1.01 -7.16
C THR A 49 8.53 -0.05 -6.67
N LEU A 50 7.56 -0.43 -7.50
CA LEU A 50 6.62 -1.49 -7.20
C LEU A 50 6.55 -2.42 -8.42
N LYS A 51 6.97 -3.66 -8.22
CA LYS A 51 7.05 -4.66 -9.29
C LYS A 51 6.22 -5.88 -8.90
N GLU A 52 5.27 -6.25 -9.76
CA GLU A 52 4.59 -7.53 -9.65
C GLU A 52 5.58 -8.67 -9.92
N VAL A 53 5.51 -9.74 -9.13
CA VAL A 53 6.39 -10.91 -9.25
C VAL A 53 5.55 -12.18 -9.16
N GLU A 54 5.99 -13.26 -9.81
CA GLU A 54 5.30 -14.55 -9.72
C GLU A 54 5.74 -15.35 -8.47
N LYS A 55 6.96 -15.08 -7.99
CA LYS A 55 7.61 -15.72 -6.85
C LYS A 55 8.38 -14.67 -6.02
N ILE A 56 8.38 -14.87 -4.70
CA ILE A 56 9.11 -14.04 -3.71
C ILE A 56 10.45 -14.70 -3.44
#